data_AF-A0A9C6UF17-F1
#
_entry.id   AF-A0A9C6UF17-F1
#
_cell.length_a   1.000
_cell.length_b   1.000
_cell.length_c   1.000
_cell.angle_alpha   90.00
_cell.angle_beta   90.00
_cell.angle_gamma   90.00
#
_symmetry.space_group_name_H-M   'P 1'
#
loop_
_entity.id
_entity.type
_entity.pdbx_description
1 polymer ?
#
loop_
_entity_poly.entity_id
_entity_poly.type
_entity_poly.pdbx_seq_one_letter_code
_entity_poly.pdbx_strand_id
1 'polypeptide(L)' 'MRNSYLLLDEYMRFLNCVDGGKKPSKSILDVGVDDAIGDAGFDEAMFFKRGGVFKWSNEDKKKKLDW' A
#
# COMPACT_ATOMS: atom_id res chain seq x y z
N MET A 1 5.65 11.93 2.65
CA MET A 1 4.72 10.78 2.79
C MET A 1 5.59 9.54 2.88
N ARG A 2 5.60 8.85 4.03
CA ARG A 2 6.47 7.71 4.27
C ARG A 2 5.66 6.70 5.08
N ASN A 3 5.77 5.42 4.75
CA ASN A 3 5.18 4.25 5.42
C ASN A 3 3.65 4.12 5.43
N SER A 4 2.88 5.16 5.09
CA SER A 4 1.40 5.11 5.09
C SER A 4 0.80 4.51 3.81
N TYR A 5 1.56 3.75 3.03
CA TYR A 5 1.11 3.09 1.79
C TYR A 5 1.80 1.74 1.69
N LEU A 6 1.07 0.74 1.20
CA LEU A 6 1.65 -0.50 0.73
C LEU A 6 2.18 -0.29 -0.68
N LEU A 7 3.48 -0.49 -0.86
CA LEU A 7 4.15 -0.37 -2.15
C LEU A 7 4.60 -1.75 -2.59
N LEU A 8 4.28 -2.11 -3.83
CA LEU A 8 4.68 -3.36 -4.45
C LEU A 8 5.60 -3.05 -5.64
N ASP A 9 6.71 -3.75 -5.76
CA ASP A 9 7.62 -3.61 -6.90
C ASP A 9 7.28 -4.54 -8.07
N GLU A 10 8.08 -4.46 -9.15
CA GLU A 10 7.90 -5.27 -10.36
C GLU A 10 8.07 -6.78 -10.16
N TYR A 11 8.62 -7.20 -9.01
CA TYR A 11 8.75 -8.60 -8.61
C TYR A 11 7.68 -9.02 -7.59
N MET A 12 6.66 -8.18 -7.41
CA MET A 12 5.56 -8.39 -6.46
C MET A 12 6.05 -8.50 -5.00
N ARG A 13 7.07 -7.71 -4.62
CA ARG A 13 7.59 -7.63 -3.26
C ARG A 13 7.13 -6.34 -2.59
N PHE A 14 6.80 -6.40 -1.31
CA PHE A 14 6.51 -5.19 -0.53
C PHE A 14 7.80 -4.39 -0.30
N LEU A 15 7.72 -3.06 -0.38
CA LEU A 15 8.85 -2.16 -0.18
C LEU A 15 8.78 -1.46 1.18
N ASN A 16 9.64 -1.87 2.10
CA ASN A 16 9.80 -1.23 3.40
C ASN A 16 10.57 0.08 3.28
N CYS A 17 9.94 1.18 3.69
CA CYS A 17 10.46 2.54 3.60
C CYS A 17 10.82 3.16 4.96
N VAL A 18 10.82 2.38 6.05
CA VAL A 18 10.98 2.89 7.42
C VAL A 18 12.31 3.62 7.61
N ASP A 19 13.40 3.10 7.06
CA ASP A 19 14.76 3.67 7.22
C ASP A 19 15.17 4.62 6.10
N GLY A 20 14.31 4.82 5.09
CA GLY A 20 14.51 5.83 4.04
C GLY A 20 15.14 5.29 2.78
N GLY A 21 15.56 4.02 2.81
CA GLY A 21 15.70 3.19 1.63
C GLY A 21 14.40 2.47 1.28
N LYS A 22 14.41 1.69 0.20
CA LYS A 22 13.34 0.76 -0.20
C LYS A 22 13.89 -0.66 -0.05
N LYS A 23 13.59 -1.32 1.08
CA LYS A 23 14.02 -2.70 1.33
C LYS A 23 12.92 -3.66 0.87
N PRO A 24 13.15 -4.52 -0.14
CA PRO A 24 12.13 -5.44 -0.62
C PRO A 24 11.94 -6.63 0.33
N SER A 25 10.71 -7.09 0.52
CA SER A 25 10.35 -8.37 1.13
C SER A 25 10.65 -9.55 0.18
N LYS A 26 10.30 -10.77 0.58
CA LYS A 26 10.09 -11.88 -0.37
C LYS A 26 8.89 -11.59 -1.28
N SER A 27 8.84 -12.20 -2.47
CA SER A 27 7.70 -12.02 -3.38
C SER A 27 6.46 -12.67 -2.81
N ILE A 28 5.30 -12.02 -2.96
CA ILE A 28 4.01 -12.64 -2.64
C ILE A 28 3.75 -13.89 -3.49
N LEU A 29 4.42 -14.02 -4.65
CA LEU A 29 4.32 -15.20 -5.51
C LEU A 29 5.06 -16.41 -4.95
N ASP A 30 6.04 -16.17 -4.06
CA ASP A 30 6.86 -17.23 -3.46
C ASP A 30 6.33 -17.65 -2.07
N VAL A 31 5.88 -16.69 -1.28
CA VAL A 31 5.50 -16.92 0.14
C VAL A 31 4.05 -16.56 0.48
N GLY A 32 3.29 -16.02 -0.47
CA GLY A 32 1.95 -15.51 -0.19
C GLY A 32 1.96 -14.12 0.45
N VAL A 33 0.77 -13.54 0.57
CA VAL A 33 0.60 -12.15 1.05
C VAL A 33 0.85 -12.04 2.55
N ASP A 34 0.32 -12.97 3.35
CA ASP A 34 0.40 -12.90 4.82
C ASP A 34 1.84 -12.93 5.32
N ASP A 35 2.70 -13.75 4.71
CA ASP A 35 4.12 -13.81 5.05
C ASP A 35 4.86 -12.56 4.57
N ALA A 36 4.61 -12.11 3.33
CA ALA A 36 5.33 -10.98 2.76
C ALA A 36 4.96 -9.63 3.39
N ILE A 37 3.70 -9.45 3.79
CA ILE A 37 3.20 -8.16 4.30
C ILE A 37 3.79 -7.79 5.66
N GLY A 38 4.22 -8.79 6.45
CA GLY A 38 4.93 -8.57 7.72
C GLY A 38 6.19 -7.72 7.57
N ASP A 39 6.85 -7.79 6.41
CA ASP A 39 8.07 -7.03 6.12
C ASP A 39 7.81 -5.65 5.51
N ALA A 40 6.56 -5.30 5.18
CA ALA A 40 6.22 -4.11 4.40
C ALA A 40 6.50 -2.77 5.10
N GLY A 41 6.63 -2.76 6.44
CA GLY A 41 6.85 -1.52 7.20
C GLY A 41 5.68 -0.53 7.09
N PHE A 42 4.46 -1.05 6.94
CA PHE A 42 3.24 -0.25 6.78
C PHE A 42 2.78 0.34 8.11
N ASP A 43 2.56 1.65 8.12
CA ASP A 43 1.98 2.40 9.24
C ASP A 43 0.48 2.61 9.00
N GLU A 44 -0.31 1.66 9.50
CA GLU A 44 -1.76 1.63 9.37
C GLU A 44 -2.41 2.87 10.03
N ALA A 45 -1.94 3.25 11.22
CA ALA A 45 -2.46 4.42 11.93
C ALA A 45 -2.27 5.70 11.10
N MET A 46 -1.10 5.86 10.47
CA MET A 46 -0.82 7.01 9.62
C MET A 46 -1.61 6.96 8.29
N PHE A 47 -1.90 5.78 7.76
CA PHE A 47 -2.79 5.60 6.61
C PHE A 47 -4.19 6.12 6.92
N PHE A 48 -4.78 5.73 8.06
CA PHE A 48 -6.08 6.26 8.51
C PHE A 48 -6.04 7.76 8.77
N LYS A 49 -5.03 8.26 9.48
CA LYS A 49 -4.87 9.71 9.79
C LYS A 49 -4.84 10.57 8.53
N ARG A 50 -4.38 10.02 7.41
CA ARG A 50 -4.30 10.72 6.11
C ARG A 50 -5.55 10.57 5.25
N GLY A 51 -6.59 9.90 5.74
CA GLY A 51 -7.79 9.63 4.94
C GLY A 51 -7.55 8.58 3.86
N GLY A 52 -6.65 7.63 4.11
CA GLY A 52 -6.39 6.50 3.20
C GLY A 52 -7.63 5.64 2.93
N VAL A 53 -8.61 5.67 3.83
CA VAL A 53 -9.94 5.10 3.62
C VAL A 53 -10.91 6.19 3.18
N PHE A 54 -11.38 6.09 1.94
CA PHE A 54 -12.36 7.00 1.35
C PHE A 54 -13.22 6.27 0.30
N LYS A 55 -14.38 6.85 -0.04
CA LYS A 55 -15.24 6.34 -1.11
C LYS A 55 -14.57 6.54 -2.47
N TRP A 56 -13.89 5.50 -2.90
CA TRP A 56 -13.06 5.52 -4.10
C TRP A 56 -13.72 4.84 -5.32
N SER A 57 -14.82 4.10 -5.13
CA SER A 57 -15.49 3.39 -6.22
C SER A 57 -16.02 4.36 -7.28
N ASN A 58 -15.99 3.95 -8.55
CA ASN A 58 -16.54 4.79 -9.62
C ASN A 58 -18.06 4.91 -9.53
N GLU A 59 -18.74 3.92 -8.94
CA GLU A 59 -20.18 3.95 -8.73
C GLU A 59 -20.58 5.07 -7.78
N ASP A 60 -19.77 5.30 -6.74
CA ASP A 60 -19.92 6.45 -5.83
C ASP A 60 -19.63 7.79 -6.53
N LYS A 61 -18.96 7.77 -7.69
CA LYS A 61 -18.53 8.97 -8.46
C LYS A 61 -19.37 9.25 -9.72
N LYS A 62 -20.36 8.41 -10.07
CA LYS A 62 -21.17 8.48 -11.31
C LYS A 62 -21.84 9.83 -11.61
N LYS A 63 -21.91 10.78 -10.67
CA LYS A 63 -22.44 12.14 -10.87
C LYS A 63 -21.38 13.23 -11.10
N LYS A 64 -20.07 12.91 -11.04
CA LYS A 64 -18.97 13.91 -11.03
C LYS A 64 -17.88 13.67 -12.09
N LEU A 65 -18.07 12.72 -12.99
CA LEU A 65 -17.08 12.38 -14.03
C LEU A 65 -17.44 12.97 -15.41
N ASP A 66 -18.58 13.66 -15.52
CA ASP A 66 -18.98 14.42 -16.72
C ASP A 66 -18.39 15.83 -16.66
N TRP A 67 -17.08 15.96 -16.86
CA TRP A 67 -16.42 17.21 -17.21
C TRP A 67 -15.12 16.93 -17.96
#